data_AF-A0A496RG79-F1
#
_entry.id   AF-A0A496RG79-F1
#
_cell.length_a   1.000
_cell.length_b   1.000
_cell.length_c   1.000
_cell.angle_alpha   90.00
_cell.angle_beta   90.00
_cell.angle_gamma   90.00
#
_symmetry.space_group_name_H-M   'P 1'
#
loop_
_entity.id
_entity.type
_entity.pdbx_description
1 polymer ?
#
loop_
_entity_poly.entity_id
_entity_poly.type
_entity_poly.pdbx_seq_one_letter_code
_entity_poly.pdbx_strand_id
1 'polypeptide(L)'
;FFVCSGFIILTGGFIYLRNFIETGNPVYPLNLEAFGLALFKGVIDSSVYKAHTYSSDYNLSKTLFSEGLGAQTIIFVLPAVFLGPVSVFLKKINGKDFTKFYFLILPILFFLAYRYVIPFANLRYIYALLAIGMLIAFYLLEVFSVPRKIVNVLVVMCLLIPATELASHKELIFSILSAIFLFFSFPRITAFIKSRRFFKAGLAGIIILILFLFLLEKDYAENEYQRYIRTADYSGFWPQATESWLWLNNNTDGDNIAYIGRPVSFPLYGRNFKNNVYYVSVNEVEPAKIHYFKNSKYVWSDAGETRHKTFREFKNYRGQASYNVWLTNLLKRDTDYLFIYSLHQTRNIEFPIEDDWAASHPKSFNLVYSNDITRIYKILR
;
A
#
# COMPACT_ATOMS: atom_id res chain seq x y z
N PHE A 1 8.66 1.48 -27.57
CA PHE A 1 7.41 2.08 -27.06
C PHE A 1 6.31 1.03 -26.91
N PHE A 2 5.78 0.42 -27.99
CA PHE A 2 4.71 -0.57 -27.92
C PHE A 2 4.96 -1.77 -26.98
N VAL A 3 6.17 -2.33 -26.96
CA VAL A 3 6.53 -3.44 -26.04
C VAL A 3 6.45 -3.00 -24.57
N CYS A 4 6.97 -1.81 -24.26
CA CYS A 4 6.92 -1.26 -22.90
C CYS A 4 5.49 -0.93 -22.47
N SER A 5 4.68 -0.35 -23.36
CA SER A 5 3.27 -0.06 -23.10
C SER A 5 2.46 -1.34 -22.90
N GLY A 6 2.72 -2.37 -23.72
CA GLY A 6 2.13 -3.70 -23.54
C GLY A 6 2.50 -4.31 -22.19
N PHE A 7 3.76 -4.18 -21.76
CA PHE A 7 4.22 -4.67 -20.46
C PHE A 7 3.55 -3.94 -19.29
N ILE A 8 3.33 -2.63 -19.38
CA ILE A 8 2.61 -1.84 -18.37
C ILE A 8 1.15 -2.30 -18.28
N ILE A 9 0.48 -2.53 -19.41
CA ILE A 9 -0.89 -3.02 -19.44
C ILE A 9 -0.97 -4.44 -18.87
N LEU A 10 -0.01 -5.31 -19.18
CA LEU A 10 0.00 -6.68 -18.66
C LEU A 10 0.29 -6.74 -17.16
N THR A 11 1.20 -5.90 -16.65
CA THR A 11 1.61 -5.93 -15.24
C THR A 11 0.74 -5.07 -14.32
N GLY A 12 0.19 -3.96 -14.80
CA GLY A 12 -0.68 -3.06 -14.02
C GLY A 12 -2.15 -3.09 -14.43
N GLY A 13 -2.46 -3.49 -15.66
CA GLY A 13 -3.82 -3.45 -16.23
C GLY A 13 -4.73 -4.60 -15.81
N PHE A 14 -4.17 -5.72 -15.31
CA PHE A 14 -4.95 -6.90 -14.93
C PHE A 14 -6.09 -6.56 -13.96
N ILE A 15 -5.84 -5.73 -12.94
CA ILE A 15 -6.87 -5.40 -11.94
C ILE A 15 -8.02 -4.61 -12.55
N TYR A 16 -7.72 -3.69 -13.48
CA TYR A 16 -8.72 -2.87 -14.16
C TYR A 16 -9.56 -3.73 -15.11
N LEU A 17 -8.92 -4.65 -15.84
CA LEU A 17 -9.61 -5.60 -16.70
C LEU A 17 -10.51 -6.53 -15.89
N ARG A 18 -9.98 -7.09 -14.79
CA ARG A 18 -10.75 -7.94 -13.88
C ARG A 18 -11.97 -7.20 -13.33
N ASN A 19 -11.80 -5.98 -12.83
CA ASN A 19 -12.91 -5.15 -12.33
C ASN A 19 -13.95 -4.89 -13.43
N PHE A 20 -13.50 -4.59 -14.65
CA PHE A 20 -14.41 -4.39 -15.77
C PHE A 20 -15.21 -5.65 -16.11
N ILE A 21 -14.58 -6.82 -16.11
CA ILE A 21 -15.26 -8.10 -16.35
C ILE A 21 -16.24 -8.43 -15.21
N GLU A 22 -15.84 -8.25 -13.94
CA GLU A 22 -16.66 -8.61 -12.78
C GLU A 22 -17.81 -7.63 -12.54
N THR A 23 -17.64 -6.34 -12.84
CA THR A 23 -18.57 -5.29 -12.39
C THR A 23 -18.99 -4.29 -13.49
N GLY A 24 -18.46 -4.39 -14.69
CA GLY A 24 -18.66 -3.39 -15.75
C GLY A 24 -17.98 -2.04 -15.49
N ASN A 25 -17.08 -1.96 -14.49
CA ASN A 25 -16.42 -0.72 -14.08
C ASN A 25 -14.93 -0.98 -13.83
N PRO A 26 -13.99 -0.42 -14.65
CA PRO A 26 -12.57 -0.72 -14.50
C PRO A 26 -11.97 -0.13 -13.22
N VAL A 27 -12.58 0.90 -12.65
CA VAL A 27 -12.12 1.59 -11.43
C VAL A 27 -12.98 1.27 -10.22
N TYR A 28 -13.74 0.17 -10.26
CA TYR A 28 -14.54 -0.32 -9.13
C TYR A 28 -13.68 -0.40 -7.85
N PRO A 29 -14.18 0.00 -6.66
CA PRO A 29 -15.58 0.31 -6.32
C PRO A 29 -16.03 1.76 -6.56
N LEU A 30 -15.20 2.61 -7.17
CA LEU A 30 -15.51 4.02 -7.38
C LEU A 30 -16.67 4.20 -8.36
N ASN A 31 -17.66 5.00 -7.97
CA ASN A 31 -18.68 5.54 -8.85
C ASN A 31 -18.06 6.69 -9.66
N LEU A 32 -17.77 6.45 -10.94
CA LEU A 32 -17.10 7.41 -11.81
C LEU A 32 -18.14 8.23 -12.56
N GLU A 33 -18.17 9.53 -12.26
CA GLU A 33 -19.05 10.51 -12.90
C GLU A 33 -18.21 11.57 -13.63
N ALA A 34 -18.67 11.97 -14.81
CA ALA A 34 -18.12 13.09 -15.56
C ALA A 34 -19.27 13.97 -16.04
N PHE A 35 -19.19 15.28 -15.79
CA PHE A 35 -20.23 16.25 -16.16
C PHE A 35 -21.65 15.88 -15.65
N GLY A 36 -21.73 15.26 -14.48
CA GLY A 36 -23.00 14.80 -13.87
C GLY A 36 -23.57 13.51 -14.48
N LEU A 37 -22.89 12.90 -15.45
CA LEU A 37 -23.26 11.61 -16.03
C LEU A 37 -22.40 10.50 -15.43
N ALA A 38 -23.03 9.45 -14.93
CA ALA A 38 -22.34 8.24 -14.47
C ALA A 38 -21.75 7.48 -15.66
N LEU A 39 -20.42 7.53 -15.81
CA LEU A 39 -19.69 6.79 -16.84
C LEU A 39 -19.58 5.31 -16.46
N PHE A 40 -19.22 5.04 -15.19
CA PHE A 40 -19.17 3.70 -14.64
C PHE A 40 -19.76 3.68 -13.24
N LYS A 41 -20.79 2.85 -13.05
CA LYS A 41 -21.47 2.71 -11.76
C LYS A 41 -20.55 2.03 -10.75
N GLY A 42 -20.46 2.61 -9.56
CA GLY A 42 -19.75 2.05 -8.41
C GLY A 42 -20.62 2.10 -7.16
N VAL A 43 -20.06 1.66 -6.04
CA VAL A 43 -20.74 1.60 -4.75
C VAL A 43 -20.20 2.65 -3.76
N ILE A 44 -19.12 3.35 -4.14
CA ILE A 44 -18.44 4.37 -3.35
C ILE A 44 -18.28 5.64 -4.20
N ASP A 45 -18.74 6.79 -3.70
CA ASP A 45 -18.55 8.08 -4.38
C ASP A 45 -17.13 8.63 -4.19
N SER A 46 -16.66 9.47 -5.12
CA SER A 46 -15.31 10.05 -5.03
C SER A 46 -15.07 10.89 -3.76
N SER A 47 -16.14 11.45 -3.18
CA SER A 47 -16.12 12.18 -1.91
C SER A 47 -15.69 11.32 -0.74
N VAL A 48 -16.04 10.03 -0.75
CA VAL A 48 -15.73 9.07 0.32
C VAL A 48 -14.22 8.89 0.48
N TYR A 49 -13.49 8.82 -0.63
CA TYR A 49 -12.03 8.72 -0.56
C TYR A 49 -11.34 10.02 -0.16
N LYS A 50 -12.01 11.17 -0.38
CA LYS A 50 -11.51 12.49 0.02
C LYS A 50 -11.91 12.88 1.44
N ALA A 51 -12.72 12.07 2.12
CA ALA A 51 -13.25 12.37 3.46
C ALA A 51 -12.13 12.67 4.48
N HIS A 52 -10.98 12.00 4.36
CA HIS A 52 -9.83 12.18 5.26
C HIS A 52 -8.64 12.90 4.59
N THR A 53 -8.88 13.60 3.49
CA THR A 53 -7.82 14.26 2.73
C THR A 53 -8.05 15.77 2.75
N TYR A 54 -7.24 16.49 3.52
CA TYR A 54 -7.31 17.93 3.70
C TYR A 54 -6.36 18.67 2.75
N SER A 55 -6.61 19.95 2.49
CA SER A 55 -5.71 20.78 1.67
C SER A 55 -4.29 20.87 2.26
N SER A 56 -4.17 20.82 3.58
CA SER A 56 -2.88 20.77 4.30
C SER A 56 -2.06 19.52 4.01
N ASP A 57 -2.69 18.42 3.60
CA ASP A 57 -1.98 17.18 3.27
C ASP A 57 -1.19 17.29 1.97
N TYR A 58 -1.53 18.27 1.12
CA TYR A 58 -0.79 18.60 -0.11
C TYR A 58 0.24 19.70 0.11
N ASN A 59 0.56 20.06 1.36
CA ASN A 59 1.53 21.11 1.63
C ASN A 59 2.91 20.71 1.07
N LEU A 60 3.44 21.58 0.20
CA LEU A 60 4.73 21.38 -0.44
C LEU A 60 5.88 21.31 0.57
N SER A 61 5.84 22.10 1.66
CA SER A 61 6.90 22.04 2.68
C SER A 61 6.91 20.70 3.40
N LYS A 62 5.74 20.19 3.81
CA LYS A 62 5.58 18.85 4.39
C LYS A 62 6.11 17.78 3.43
N THR A 63 5.71 17.87 2.16
CA THR A 63 6.11 16.94 1.10
C THR A 63 7.63 16.94 0.89
N LEU A 64 8.26 18.11 0.86
CA LEU A 64 9.69 18.26 0.62
C LEU A 64 10.53 17.81 1.83
N PHE A 65 10.17 18.26 3.04
CA PHE A 65 11.05 18.19 4.21
C PHE A 65 10.64 17.14 5.25
N SER A 66 9.43 16.60 5.20
CA SER A 66 8.93 15.63 6.18
C SER A 66 8.61 14.26 5.59
N GLU A 67 8.33 14.20 4.29
CA GLU A 67 7.95 12.96 3.61
C GLU A 67 9.01 12.49 2.59
N GLY A 68 10.16 13.17 2.53
CA GLY A 68 11.40 12.66 1.94
C GLY A 68 11.59 12.89 0.44
N LEU A 69 10.88 13.85 -0.16
CA LEU A 69 11.16 14.26 -1.54
C LEU A 69 12.43 15.11 -1.69
N GLY A 70 12.83 15.81 -0.63
CA GLY A 70 14.14 16.42 -0.45
C GLY A 70 14.61 17.40 -1.53
N ALA A 71 15.90 17.73 -1.45
CA ALA A 71 16.56 18.70 -2.32
C ALA A 71 16.54 18.29 -3.81
N GLN A 72 16.55 17.00 -4.14
CA GLN A 72 16.49 16.51 -5.52
C GLN A 72 15.23 16.98 -6.25
N THR A 73 14.11 17.11 -5.53
CA THR A 73 12.86 17.57 -6.13
C THR A 73 12.95 19.05 -6.49
N ILE A 74 13.60 19.86 -5.65
CA ILE A 74 13.78 21.31 -5.89
C ILE A 74 14.85 21.56 -6.96
N ILE A 75 15.98 20.86 -6.89
CA ILE A 75 17.15 21.11 -7.74
C ILE A 75 16.94 20.57 -9.16
N PHE A 76 16.33 19.39 -9.30
CA PHE A 76 16.21 18.72 -10.59
C PHE A 76 14.76 18.68 -11.08
N VAL A 77 13.84 18.10 -10.29
CA VAL A 77 12.49 17.79 -10.78
C VAL A 77 11.70 19.05 -11.10
N LEU A 78 11.53 19.98 -10.16
CA LEU A 78 10.72 21.19 -10.36
C LEU A 78 11.21 22.02 -11.56
N PRO A 79 12.50 22.36 -11.68
CA PRO A 79 13.02 23.03 -12.87
C PRO A 79 12.71 22.25 -14.15
N ALA A 80 12.85 20.93 -14.14
CA ALA A 80 12.59 20.10 -15.30
C ALA A 80 11.12 20.09 -15.72
N VAL A 81 10.19 20.05 -14.75
CA VAL A 81 8.74 20.10 -15.00
C VAL A 81 8.35 21.40 -15.70
N PHE A 82 8.93 22.54 -15.30
CA PHE A 82 8.61 23.84 -15.90
C PHE A 82 9.40 24.13 -17.18
N LEU A 83 10.71 23.84 -17.20
CA LEU A 83 11.58 24.12 -18.35
C LEU A 83 11.40 23.12 -19.49
N GLY A 84 10.94 21.90 -19.19
CA GLY A 84 10.72 20.84 -20.18
C GLY A 84 9.82 21.30 -21.32
N PRO A 85 8.53 21.61 -21.07
CA PRO A 85 7.63 22.11 -22.10
C PRO A 85 8.13 23.40 -22.78
N VAL A 86 8.71 24.33 -22.02
CA VAL A 86 9.23 25.61 -22.54
C VAL A 86 10.39 25.40 -23.52
N SER A 87 11.26 24.42 -23.27
CA SER A 87 12.43 24.14 -24.12
C SER A 87 12.08 23.69 -25.54
N VAL A 88 10.87 23.13 -25.75
CA VAL A 88 10.32 22.83 -27.08
C VAL A 88 10.02 24.13 -27.84
N PHE A 89 9.44 25.12 -27.18
CA PHE A 89 9.12 26.42 -27.76
C PHE A 89 10.36 27.28 -28.00
N LEU A 90 11.40 27.13 -27.17
CA LEU A 90 12.70 27.78 -27.35
C LEU A 90 13.50 27.25 -28.56
N LYS A 91 12.93 26.34 -29.37
CA LYS A 91 13.55 25.70 -30.54
C LYS A 91 14.89 24.99 -30.26
N LYS A 92 15.24 24.80 -28.99
CA LYS A 92 16.41 23.98 -28.59
C LYS A 92 16.15 22.49 -28.76
N ILE A 93 14.88 22.10 -28.77
CA ILE A 93 14.44 20.74 -29.10
C ILE A 93 13.64 20.83 -30.41
N ASN A 94 14.05 20.09 -31.45
CA ASN A 94 13.33 20.04 -32.71
C ASN A 94 11.91 19.47 -32.49
N GLY A 95 10.94 20.38 -32.40
CA GLY A 95 9.60 20.17 -31.84
C GLY A 95 8.53 19.65 -32.79
N LYS A 96 8.87 18.77 -33.75
CA LYS A 96 7.85 18.10 -34.59
C LYS A 96 7.43 16.72 -34.08
N ASP A 97 8.08 16.20 -33.05
CA ASP A 97 7.77 14.89 -32.49
C ASP A 97 6.81 15.04 -31.30
N PHE A 98 5.52 14.81 -31.55
CA PHE A 98 4.46 14.79 -30.53
C PHE A 98 4.85 13.92 -29.32
N THR A 99 5.60 12.85 -29.53
CA THR A 99 6.09 11.94 -28.47
C THR A 99 6.97 12.67 -27.46
N LYS A 100 7.85 13.57 -27.94
CA LYS A 100 8.76 14.33 -27.07
C LYS A 100 8.00 15.36 -26.25
N PHE A 101 7.08 16.09 -26.87
CA PHE A 101 6.23 17.04 -26.17
C PHE A 101 5.37 16.33 -25.11
N TYR A 102 4.76 15.19 -25.47
CA TYR A 102 4.00 14.36 -24.55
C TYR A 102 4.83 13.91 -23.35
N PHE A 103 6.07 13.45 -23.58
CA PHE A 103 6.96 13.06 -22.48
C PHE A 103 7.29 14.24 -21.55
N LEU A 104 7.54 15.42 -22.11
CA LEU A 104 7.89 16.62 -21.34
C LEU A 104 6.74 17.18 -20.50
N ILE A 105 5.49 17.00 -20.93
CA ILE A 105 4.31 17.44 -20.17
C ILE A 105 3.81 16.39 -19.17
N LEU A 106 4.28 15.14 -19.26
CA LEU A 106 3.79 14.03 -18.45
C LEU A 106 3.90 14.25 -16.92
N PRO A 107 4.98 14.86 -16.37
CA PRO A 107 5.01 15.20 -14.95
C PRO A 107 3.87 16.12 -14.51
N ILE A 108 3.49 17.09 -15.35
CA ILE A 108 2.37 18.01 -15.07
C ILE A 108 1.07 17.22 -15.07
N LEU A 109 0.85 16.34 -16.05
CA LEU A 109 -0.34 15.50 -16.12
C LEU A 109 -0.44 14.57 -14.89
N PHE A 110 0.67 13.98 -14.45
CA PHE A 110 0.70 13.16 -13.24
C PHE A 110 0.47 13.98 -11.97
N PHE A 111 0.96 15.22 -11.89
CA PHE A 111 0.65 16.10 -10.77
C PHE A 111 -0.83 16.44 -10.71
N LEU A 112 -1.44 16.78 -11.85
CA LEU A 112 -2.88 17.06 -11.94
C LEU A 112 -3.70 15.82 -11.60
N ALA A 113 -3.31 14.65 -12.09
CA ALA A 113 -3.94 13.39 -11.73
C ALA A 113 -3.84 13.13 -10.21
N TYR A 114 -2.65 13.30 -9.62
CA TYR A 114 -2.45 13.18 -8.18
C TYR A 114 -3.33 14.15 -7.39
N ARG A 115 -3.43 15.41 -7.83
CA ARG A 115 -4.16 16.45 -7.10
C ARG A 115 -5.67 16.32 -7.21
N TYR A 116 -6.19 15.93 -8.37
CA TYR A 116 -7.62 16.03 -8.68
C TYR A 116 -8.31 14.68 -8.84
N VAL A 117 -7.58 13.65 -9.26
CA VAL A 117 -8.12 12.30 -9.55
C VAL A 117 -7.83 11.32 -8.43
N ILE A 118 -6.58 11.26 -7.96
CA ILE A 118 -6.17 10.34 -6.90
C ILE A 118 -6.65 10.91 -5.57
N PRO A 119 -7.45 10.17 -4.80
CA PRO A 119 -8.11 10.74 -3.63
C PRO A 119 -7.27 10.65 -2.34
N PHE A 120 -6.04 10.14 -2.44
CA PHE A 120 -5.11 9.97 -1.32
C PHE A 120 -3.90 10.89 -1.48
N ALA A 121 -3.67 11.74 -0.48
CA ALA A 121 -2.46 12.55 -0.37
C ALA A 121 -1.28 11.69 0.14
N ASN A 122 -0.84 10.74 -0.67
CA ASN A 122 0.33 9.89 -0.36
C ASN A 122 1.36 10.00 -1.49
N LEU A 123 2.62 10.27 -1.13
CA LEU A 123 3.69 10.49 -2.10
C LEU A 123 3.96 9.33 -3.05
N ARG A 124 3.59 8.09 -2.67
CA ARG A 124 3.76 6.93 -3.55
C ARG A 124 3.10 7.13 -4.92
N TYR A 125 2.05 7.94 -4.97
CA TYR A 125 1.31 8.23 -6.20
C TYR A 125 2.02 9.22 -7.14
N ILE A 126 3.03 9.95 -6.65
CA ILE A 126 3.87 10.83 -7.47
C ILE A 126 5.25 10.26 -7.76
N TYR A 127 5.55 9.01 -7.39
CA TYR A 127 6.84 8.39 -7.71
C TYR A 127 7.12 8.34 -9.21
N ALA A 128 6.09 8.08 -10.03
CA ALA A 128 6.21 8.13 -11.48
C ALA A 128 6.55 9.54 -11.99
N LEU A 129 5.93 10.58 -11.41
CA LEU A 129 6.25 11.98 -11.70
C LEU A 129 7.71 12.26 -11.37
N LEU A 130 8.19 11.85 -10.21
CA LEU A 130 9.56 12.10 -9.77
C LEU A 130 10.58 11.40 -10.68
N ALA A 131 10.33 10.14 -11.00
CA ALA A 131 11.20 9.38 -11.90
C ALA A 131 11.31 10.05 -13.28
N ILE A 132 10.18 10.42 -13.87
CA ILE A 132 10.14 11.05 -15.19
C ILE A 132 10.71 12.47 -15.14
N GLY A 133 10.40 13.23 -14.08
CA GLY A 133 10.97 14.55 -13.84
C GLY A 133 12.49 14.51 -13.73
N MET A 134 13.06 13.51 -13.07
CA MET A 134 14.51 13.30 -13.01
C MET A 134 15.10 12.99 -14.39
N LEU A 135 14.46 12.12 -15.19
CA LEU A 135 14.90 11.84 -16.55
C LEU A 135 14.90 13.10 -17.41
N ILE A 136 13.83 13.91 -17.32
CA ILE A 136 13.74 15.19 -18.03
C ILE A 136 14.81 16.15 -17.53
N ALA A 137 15.09 16.20 -16.23
CA ALA A 137 16.13 17.07 -15.67
C ALA A 137 17.49 16.79 -16.31
N PHE A 138 17.94 15.53 -16.32
CA PHE A 138 19.21 15.16 -16.93
C PHE A 138 19.23 15.36 -18.44
N TYR A 139 18.12 15.09 -19.13
CA TYR A 139 17.99 15.40 -20.55
C TYR A 139 18.13 16.90 -20.82
N LEU A 140 17.51 17.76 -20.02
CA LEU A 140 17.63 19.20 -20.17
C LEU A 140 19.05 19.68 -19.85
N LEU A 141 19.69 19.15 -18.80
CA LEU A 141 21.10 19.47 -18.50
C LEU A 141 22.02 19.19 -19.70
N GLU A 142 21.76 18.10 -20.44
CA GLU A 142 22.46 17.79 -21.70
C GLU A 142 22.09 18.77 -22.82
N VAL A 143 20.81 19.05 -23.06
CA VAL A 143 20.33 20.00 -24.09
C VAL A 143 20.87 21.43 -23.86
N PHE A 144 21.03 21.83 -22.60
CA PHE A 144 21.59 23.12 -22.21
C PHE A 144 23.12 23.10 -22.07
N SER A 145 23.78 21.96 -22.32
CA SER A 145 25.23 21.79 -22.21
C SER A 145 25.79 22.21 -20.85
N VAL A 146 25.07 21.90 -19.77
CA VAL A 146 25.49 22.26 -18.41
C VAL A 146 26.79 21.52 -18.07
N PRO A 147 27.85 22.22 -17.61
CA PRO A 147 29.12 21.59 -17.29
C PRO A 147 28.98 20.44 -16.30
N ARG A 148 29.58 19.29 -16.62
CA ARG A 148 29.54 18.07 -15.78
C ARG A 148 29.99 18.30 -14.33
N LYS A 149 30.93 19.23 -14.10
CA LYS A 149 31.37 19.61 -12.75
C LYS A 149 30.21 20.16 -11.92
N ILE A 150 29.38 21.02 -12.51
CA ILE A 150 28.21 21.60 -11.83
C ILE A 150 27.19 20.50 -11.54
N VAL A 151 26.89 19.64 -12.54
CA VAL A 151 25.97 18.50 -12.35
C VAL A 151 26.44 17.60 -11.21
N ASN A 152 27.73 17.26 -11.15
CA ASN A 152 28.29 16.45 -10.07
C ASN A 152 28.12 17.12 -8.71
N VAL A 153 28.36 18.43 -8.59
CA VAL A 153 28.15 19.17 -7.34
C VAL A 153 26.69 19.10 -6.91
N LEU A 154 25.75 19.34 -7.83
CA LEU A 154 24.31 19.27 -7.53
C LEU A 154 23.86 17.86 -7.11
N VAL A 155 24.39 16.81 -7.74
CA VAL A 155 24.13 15.42 -7.35
C VAL A 155 24.67 15.15 -5.95
N VAL A 156 25.90 15.57 -5.64
CA VAL A 156 26.48 15.43 -4.29
C VAL A 156 25.63 16.17 -3.26
N MET A 157 25.16 17.38 -3.56
CA MET A 157 24.24 18.10 -2.67
C MET A 157 22.94 17.31 -2.44
N CYS A 158 22.34 16.74 -3.49
CA CYS A 158 21.14 15.91 -3.36
C CYS A 158 21.36 14.62 -2.57
N LEU A 159 22.59 14.12 -2.46
CA LEU A 159 22.92 12.97 -1.61
C LEU A 159 23.16 13.39 -0.14
N LEU A 160 23.75 14.57 0.08
CA LEU A 160 24.12 15.04 1.42
C LEU A 160 22.97 15.73 2.16
N ILE A 161 22.05 16.39 1.45
CA ILE A 161 20.95 17.14 2.09
C ILE A 161 19.90 16.21 2.73
N PRO A 162 19.37 15.17 2.05
CA PRO A 162 18.41 14.25 2.68
C PRO A 162 18.99 13.50 3.88
N ALA A 163 20.31 13.34 3.89
CA ALA A 163 21.10 12.81 4.99
C ALA A 163 20.92 13.60 6.31
N THR A 164 20.56 14.88 6.23
CA THR A 164 20.25 15.72 7.39
C THR A 164 18.75 15.77 7.73
N GLU A 165 17.87 15.36 6.82
CA GLU A 165 16.41 15.50 6.93
C GLU A 165 15.68 14.23 7.39
N LEU A 166 16.14 13.04 6.98
CA LEU A 166 15.35 11.79 7.10
C LEU A 166 15.95 10.73 8.01
N ALA A 167 17.22 10.83 8.37
CA ALA A 167 17.92 9.68 8.90
C ALA A 167 18.01 9.70 10.43
N SER A 168 17.48 8.64 11.05
CA SER A 168 18.04 8.22 12.34
C SER A 168 19.53 7.85 12.12
N HIS A 169 20.38 8.01 13.13
CA HIS A 169 21.85 8.00 12.96
C HIS A 169 22.43 6.79 12.20
N LYS A 170 21.74 5.64 12.16
CA LYS A 170 22.20 4.41 11.48
C LYS A 170 21.86 4.36 9.99
N GLU A 171 20.70 4.89 9.58
CA GLU A 171 20.25 4.91 8.18
C GLU A 171 21.10 5.88 7.34
N LEU A 172 21.55 6.96 7.97
CA LEU A 172 22.48 7.93 7.41
C LEU A 172 23.80 7.26 7.03
N ILE A 173 24.37 6.52 7.97
CA ILE A 173 25.64 5.80 7.78
C ILE A 173 25.49 4.80 6.63
N PHE A 174 24.42 4.00 6.61
CA PHE A 174 24.19 3.05 5.52
C PHE A 174 24.00 3.71 4.15
N SER A 175 23.31 4.85 4.09
CA SER A 175 23.08 5.60 2.84
C SER A 175 24.38 6.20 2.30
N ILE A 176 25.21 6.79 3.17
CA ILE A 176 26.54 7.30 2.80
C ILE A 176 27.43 6.17 2.31
N LEU A 177 27.49 5.04 3.05
CA LEU A 177 28.28 3.87 2.65
C LEU A 177 27.82 3.30 1.31
N SER A 178 26.50 3.23 1.09
CA SER A 178 25.92 2.76 -0.18
C SER A 178 26.21 3.70 -1.34
N ALA A 179 26.18 5.02 -1.13
CA ALA A 179 26.54 6.01 -2.14
C ALA A 179 28.04 5.94 -2.49
N ILE A 180 28.90 5.84 -1.48
CA ILE A 180 30.35 5.64 -1.68
C ILE A 180 30.60 4.35 -2.47
N PHE A 181 29.91 3.28 -2.11
CA PHE A 181 30.01 2.01 -2.81
C PHE A 181 29.55 2.15 -4.27
N LEU A 182 28.34 2.66 -4.54
CA LEU A 182 27.76 2.75 -5.89
C LEU A 182 28.54 3.67 -6.83
N PHE A 183 28.99 4.83 -6.37
CA PHE A 183 29.60 5.83 -7.25
C PHE A 183 31.13 5.71 -7.35
N PHE A 184 31.80 5.21 -6.32
CA PHE A 184 33.27 5.18 -6.29
C PHE A 184 33.88 3.77 -6.30
N SER A 185 33.19 2.80 -5.70
CA SER A 185 33.70 1.42 -5.59
C SER A 185 33.20 0.53 -6.71
N PHE A 186 31.90 0.63 -7.05
CA PHE A 186 31.23 -0.23 -8.02
C PHE A 186 31.82 -0.14 -9.43
N PRO A 187 32.17 1.04 -9.99
CA PRO A 187 32.82 1.12 -11.31
C PRO A 187 34.21 0.44 -11.36
N ARG A 188 34.93 0.42 -10.23
CA ARG A 188 36.23 -0.26 -10.12
C ARG A 188 36.04 -1.77 -9.97
N ILE A 189 35.00 -2.18 -9.26
CA ILE A 189 34.59 -3.57 -9.13
C ILE A 189 34.10 -4.10 -10.49
N THR A 190 33.32 -3.34 -11.28
CA THR A 190 32.87 -3.77 -12.62
C THR A 190 34.01 -3.88 -13.64
N ALA A 191 35.08 -3.11 -13.49
CA ALA A 191 36.31 -3.31 -14.25
C ALA A 191 37.03 -4.62 -13.85
N PHE A 192 37.03 -4.97 -12.56
CA PHE A 192 37.58 -6.23 -12.02
C PHE A 192 36.72 -7.48 -12.35
N ILE A 193 35.40 -7.29 -12.47
CA ILE A 193 34.38 -8.30 -12.82
C ILE A 193 34.64 -8.95 -14.19
N LYS A 194 35.32 -8.26 -15.11
CA LYS A 194 35.68 -8.81 -16.42
C LYS A 194 36.74 -9.93 -16.38
N SER A 195 37.24 -10.32 -15.19
CA SER A 195 38.23 -11.41 -15.03
C SER A 195 37.60 -12.74 -14.61
N ARG A 196 38.13 -13.89 -15.09
CA ARG A 196 37.62 -15.25 -14.76
C ARG A 196 37.64 -15.60 -13.26
N ARG A 197 38.42 -14.90 -12.42
CA ARG A 197 38.43 -15.07 -10.96
C ARG A 197 37.14 -14.54 -10.29
N PHE A 198 36.41 -13.65 -10.96
CA PHE A 198 35.18 -13.08 -10.43
C PHE A 198 34.02 -14.08 -10.37
N PHE A 199 33.93 -15.06 -11.28
CA PHE A 199 32.80 -16.00 -11.25
C PHE A 199 32.77 -16.82 -9.94
N LYS A 200 33.94 -17.20 -9.39
CA LYS A 200 34.04 -17.89 -8.10
C LYS A 200 33.78 -16.97 -6.91
N ALA A 201 34.32 -15.74 -6.93
CA ALA A 201 34.10 -14.76 -5.86
C ALA A 201 32.66 -14.22 -5.83
N GLY A 202 32.05 -14.01 -6.99
CA GLY A 202 30.65 -13.61 -7.15
C GLY A 202 29.69 -14.72 -6.75
N LEU A 203 29.98 -15.98 -7.10
CA LEU A 203 29.21 -17.13 -6.59
C LEU A 203 29.32 -17.26 -5.08
N ALA A 204 30.52 -17.11 -4.50
CA ALA A 204 30.71 -17.09 -3.05
C ALA A 204 29.94 -15.92 -2.39
N GLY A 205 29.97 -14.73 -2.99
CA GLY A 205 29.21 -13.57 -2.51
C GLY A 205 27.70 -13.78 -2.56
N ILE A 206 27.18 -14.39 -3.63
CA ILE A 206 25.77 -14.77 -3.75
C ILE A 206 25.40 -15.81 -2.69
N ILE A 207 26.23 -16.83 -2.47
CA ILE A 207 26.01 -17.85 -1.43
C ILE A 207 26.00 -17.19 -0.05
N ILE A 208 26.96 -16.31 0.26
CA ILE A 208 26.99 -15.56 1.52
C ILE A 208 25.74 -14.70 1.68
N LEU A 209 25.30 -14.02 0.61
CA LEU A 209 24.08 -13.21 0.63
C LEU A 209 22.85 -14.09 0.89
N ILE A 210 22.72 -15.24 0.22
CA ILE A 210 21.62 -16.19 0.42
C ILE A 210 21.63 -16.72 1.86
N LEU A 211 22.80 -17.12 2.39
CA LEU A 211 22.94 -17.58 3.77
C LEU A 211 22.58 -16.48 4.77
N PHE A 212 23.02 -15.25 4.51
CA PHE A 212 22.69 -14.09 5.34
C PHE A 212 21.19 -13.79 5.31
N LEU A 213 20.56 -13.78 4.13
CA LEU A 213 19.12 -13.61 3.97
C LEU A 213 18.34 -14.75 4.65
N PHE A 214 18.83 -15.99 4.60
CA PHE A 214 18.26 -17.12 5.29
C PHE A 214 18.34 -16.98 6.81
N LEU A 215 19.48 -16.54 7.35
CA LEU A 215 19.61 -16.27 8.79
C LEU A 215 18.72 -15.12 9.25
N LEU A 216 18.60 -14.06 8.43
CA LEU A 216 17.68 -12.96 8.69
C LEU A 216 16.22 -13.39 8.65
N GLU A 217 15.84 -14.22 7.68
CA GLU A 217 14.50 -14.80 7.58
C GLU A 217 14.20 -15.65 8.80
N LYS A 218 15.13 -16.51 9.23
CA LYS A 218 14.96 -17.34 10.41
C LYS A 218 14.74 -16.51 11.68
N ASP A 219 15.59 -15.50 11.91
CA ASP A 219 15.45 -14.57 13.04
C ASP A 219 14.14 -13.76 12.94
N TYR A 220 13.77 -13.32 11.73
CA TYR A 220 12.50 -12.62 11.51
C TYR A 220 11.34 -13.53 11.87
N ALA A 221 11.30 -14.75 11.33
CA ALA A 221 10.25 -15.72 11.57
C ALA A 221 10.13 -16.01 13.06
N GLU A 222 11.21 -16.39 13.74
CA GLU A 222 11.23 -16.72 15.18
C GLU A 222 10.70 -15.57 16.06
N ASN A 223 11.02 -14.32 15.71
CA ASN A 223 10.73 -13.14 16.52
C ASN A 223 9.62 -12.23 15.96
N GLU A 224 8.94 -12.59 14.88
CA GLU A 224 7.99 -11.74 14.14
C GLU A 224 6.94 -11.06 15.04
N TYR A 225 6.20 -11.86 15.81
CA TYR A 225 5.15 -11.35 16.69
C TYR A 225 5.70 -10.53 17.87
N GLN A 226 6.89 -10.88 18.38
CA GLN A 226 7.57 -10.07 19.40
C GLN A 226 8.03 -8.72 18.84
N ARG A 227 8.39 -8.67 17.55
CA ARG A 227 8.68 -7.40 16.87
C ARG A 227 7.42 -6.56 16.77
N TYR A 228 6.25 -7.12 16.43
CA TYR A 228 5.02 -6.32 16.42
C TYR A 228 4.75 -5.63 17.75
N ILE A 229 4.95 -6.33 18.87
CA ILE A 229 4.83 -5.75 20.22
C ILE A 229 5.88 -4.64 20.42
N ARG A 230 7.16 -4.90 20.12
CA ARG A 230 8.25 -3.92 20.27
C ARG A 230 8.14 -2.71 19.34
N THR A 231 7.44 -2.86 18.23
CA THR A 231 7.26 -1.82 17.21
C THR A 231 5.91 -1.13 17.31
N ALA A 232 5.13 -1.38 18.37
CA ALA A 232 3.81 -0.80 18.56
C ALA A 232 3.82 0.74 18.44
N ASP A 233 4.86 1.38 18.96
CA ASP A 233 5.00 2.85 18.98
C ASP A 233 5.08 3.50 17.59
N TYR A 234 5.50 2.74 16.55
CA TYR A 234 5.65 3.28 15.19
C TYR A 234 4.96 2.46 14.10
N SER A 235 4.48 1.25 14.41
CA SER A 235 3.74 0.40 13.46
C SER A 235 2.31 0.87 13.22
N GLY A 236 1.75 1.69 14.12
CA GLY A 236 0.35 2.12 14.09
C GLY A 236 -0.65 1.01 14.44
N PHE A 237 -0.16 -0.15 14.91
CA PHE A 237 -0.99 -1.23 15.43
C PHE A 237 -1.25 -1.04 16.93
N TRP A 238 -2.42 -1.50 17.39
CA TRP A 238 -2.76 -1.44 18.82
C TRP A 238 -2.00 -2.57 19.54
N PRO A 239 -1.29 -2.31 20.65
CA PRO A 239 -0.53 -3.34 21.38
C PRO A 239 -1.36 -4.60 21.66
N GLN A 240 -2.59 -4.43 22.12
CA GLN A 240 -3.53 -5.51 22.40
C GLN A 240 -3.85 -6.37 21.16
N ALA A 241 -3.81 -5.78 19.95
CA ALA A 241 -4.04 -6.53 18.72
C ALA A 241 -2.84 -7.46 18.47
N THR A 242 -1.63 -6.97 18.69
CA THR A 242 -0.40 -7.76 18.51
C THR A 242 -0.30 -8.93 19.48
N GLU A 243 -0.76 -8.76 20.72
CA GLU A 243 -0.90 -9.85 21.70
C GLU A 243 -1.90 -10.91 21.23
N SER A 244 -3.02 -10.48 20.67
CA SER A 244 -4.05 -11.39 20.13
C SER A 244 -3.53 -12.21 18.96
N TRP A 245 -2.69 -11.62 18.11
CA TRP A 245 -2.06 -12.32 16.99
C TRP A 245 -1.03 -13.34 17.46
N LEU A 246 -0.23 -12.99 18.47
CA LEU A 246 0.70 -13.92 19.09
C LEU A 246 -0.05 -15.10 19.73
N TRP A 247 -1.15 -14.83 20.44
CA TRP A 247 -1.99 -15.88 21.00
C TRP A 247 -2.50 -16.80 19.89
N LEU A 248 -3.07 -16.24 18.82
CA LEU A 248 -3.61 -17.03 17.72
C LEU A 248 -2.51 -17.88 17.08
N ASN A 249 -1.34 -17.30 16.79
CA ASN A 249 -0.21 -18.02 16.24
C ASN A 249 0.28 -19.17 17.14
N ASN A 250 0.23 -19.02 18.46
CA ASN A 250 0.70 -20.07 19.37
C ASN A 250 -0.33 -21.19 19.61
N ASN A 251 -1.62 -20.93 19.33
CA ASN A 251 -2.72 -21.83 19.67
C ASN A 251 -3.44 -22.42 18.45
N THR A 252 -2.92 -22.17 17.24
CA THR A 252 -3.46 -22.70 15.98
C THR A 252 -2.40 -23.47 15.21
N ASP A 253 -2.81 -24.45 14.41
CA ASP A 253 -1.93 -25.24 13.55
C ASP A 253 -2.72 -25.81 12.35
N GLY A 254 -2.85 -25.01 11.29
CA GLY A 254 -3.64 -25.42 10.11
C GLY A 254 -5.13 -25.10 10.22
N ASP A 255 -5.55 -24.28 11.18
CA ASP A 255 -6.95 -24.01 11.47
C ASP A 255 -7.61 -23.05 10.46
N ASN A 256 -8.93 -23.18 10.34
CA ASN A 256 -9.79 -22.27 9.60
C ASN A 256 -10.29 -21.12 10.49
N ILE A 257 -9.90 -19.89 10.17
CA ILE A 257 -10.14 -18.70 10.97
C ILE A 257 -11.11 -17.75 10.25
N ALA A 258 -12.31 -17.60 10.80
CA ALA A 258 -13.22 -16.54 10.40
C ALA A 258 -12.84 -15.24 11.13
N TYR A 259 -12.80 -14.10 10.44
CA TYR A 259 -12.49 -12.81 11.08
C TYR A 259 -13.53 -11.72 10.80
N ILE A 260 -13.68 -10.79 11.76
CA ILE A 260 -14.57 -9.63 11.65
C ILE A 260 -14.05 -8.40 12.42
N GLY A 261 -14.54 -7.21 12.06
CA GLY A 261 -14.33 -5.96 12.78
C GLY A 261 -13.35 -5.05 12.07
N ARG A 262 -12.05 -5.28 12.25
CA ARG A 262 -10.98 -4.49 11.64
C ARG A 262 -10.43 -5.19 10.39
N PRO A 263 -10.10 -4.45 9.30
CA PRO A 263 -9.53 -5.04 8.08
C PRO A 263 -8.04 -5.35 8.20
N VAL A 264 -7.62 -6.01 9.29
CA VAL A 264 -6.22 -6.44 9.52
C VAL A 264 -6.22 -7.95 9.67
N SER A 265 -6.13 -8.65 8.54
CA SER A 265 -6.21 -10.12 8.47
C SER A 265 -4.85 -10.81 8.28
N PHE A 266 -3.82 -10.12 7.76
CA PHE A 266 -2.52 -10.73 7.48
C PHE A 266 -1.90 -11.45 8.69
N PRO A 267 -1.86 -10.88 9.91
CA PRO A 267 -1.29 -11.57 11.06
C PRO A 267 -2.07 -12.85 11.46
N LEU A 268 -3.33 -12.97 11.06
CA LEU A 268 -4.20 -14.09 11.42
C LEU A 268 -3.86 -15.38 10.65
N TYR A 269 -3.15 -15.25 9.52
CA TYR A 269 -2.67 -16.40 8.75
C TYR A 269 -1.59 -17.19 9.50
N GLY A 270 -1.07 -16.65 10.60
CA GLY A 270 0.00 -17.29 11.35
C GLY A 270 1.34 -17.25 10.60
N ARG A 271 2.40 -17.66 11.30
CA ARG A 271 3.72 -17.84 10.69
C ARG A 271 3.63 -18.79 9.49
N ASN A 272 4.30 -18.45 8.39
CA ASN A 272 4.33 -19.21 7.15
C ASN A 272 2.94 -19.44 6.50
N PHE A 273 1.96 -18.58 6.79
CA PHE A 273 0.58 -18.73 6.31
C PHE A 273 -0.05 -20.09 6.67
N LYS A 274 0.27 -20.61 7.86
CA LYS A 274 -0.20 -21.92 8.30
C LYS A 274 -1.73 -22.03 8.43
N ASN A 275 -2.42 -20.92 8.73
CA ASN A 275 -3.87 -20.90 8.90
C ASN A 275 -4.57 -20.44 7.62
N ASN A 276 -5.82 -20.87 7.44
CA ASN A 276 -6.68 -20.37 6.38
C ASN A 276 -7.60 -19.28 6.95
N VAL A 277 -7.54 -18.05 6.41
CA VAL A 277 -8.24 -16.89 6.98
C VAL A 277 -9.24 -16.31 5.99
N TYR A 278 -10.48 -16.11 6.43
CA TYR A 278 -11.53 -15.57 5.58
C TYR A 278 -12.60 -14.80 6.37
N TYR A 279 -13.36 -13.99 5.66
CA TYR A 279 -14.59 -13.39 6.18
C TYR A 279 -15.76 -14.34 5.95
N VAL A 280 -16.72 -14.36 6.87
CA VAL A 280 -17.98 -15.12 6.74
C VAL A 280 -19.17 -14.17 6.70
N SER A 281 -20.04 -14.36 5.72
CA SER A 281 -21.23 -13.55 5.52
C SER A 281 -22.25 -13.76 6.62
N VAL A 282 -22.80 -12.64 7.09
CA VAL A 282 -23.92 -12.62 8.03
C VAL A 282 -25.28 -12.78 7.34
N ASN A 283 -25.31 -12.89 6.02
CA ASN A 283 -26.50 -13.01 5.19
C ASN A 283 -26.31 -14.12 4.13
N GLU A 284 -27.32 -14.30 3.29
CA GLU A 284 -27.38 -15.41 2.32
C GLU A 284 -26.36 -15.31 1.17
N VAL A 285 -25.74 -14.14 0.98
CA VAL A 285 -24.76 -13.92 -0.09
C VAL A 285 -23.35 -14.30 0.39
N GLU A 286 -22.88 -15.48 0.02
CA GLU A 286 -21.64 -16.08 0.53
C GLU A 286 -20.73 -16.60 -0.61
N PRO A 287 -19.52 -16.03 -0.84
CA PRO A 287 -18.91 -14.91 -0.14
C PRO A 287 -19.55 -13.55 -0.42
N ALA A 288 -19.66 -12.72 0.63
CA ALA A 288 -20.10 -11.34 0.52
C ALA A 288 -19.04 -10.49 -0.19
N LYS A 289 -19.05 -10.51 -1.51
CA LYS A 289 -18.32 -9.55 -2.33
C LYS A 289 -19.19 -8.31 -2.52
N ILE A 290 -18.63 -7.13 -2.30
CA ILE A 290 -19.36 -5.85 -2.37
C ILE A 290 -20.10 -5.65 -3.70
N HIS A 291 -19.60 -6.19 -4.82
CA HIS A 291 -20.24 -6.09 -6.13
C HIS A 291 -21.43 -7.06 -6.34
N TYR A 292 -21.67 -8.02 -5.45
CA TYR A 292 -22.88 -8.85 -5.49
C TYR A 292 -24.10 -8.14 -4.91
N PHE A 293 -23.89 -7.07 -4.14
CA PHE A 293 -24.97 -6.28 -3.53
C PHE A 293 -25.40 -5.17 -4.49
N LYS A 294 -26.36 -5.46 -5.38
CA LYS A 294 -26.88 -4.51 -6.36
C LYS A 294 -27.50 -3.29 -5.67
N ASN A 295 -27.17 -2.10 -6.17
CA ASN A 295 -27.62 -0.82 -5.62
C ASN A 295 -27.18 -0.59 -4.15
N SER A 296 -26.10 -1.24 -3.72
CA SER A 296 -25.42 -0.90 -2.48
C SER A 296 -24.76 0.48 -2.60
N LYS A 297 -24.71 1.19 -1.47
CA LYS A 297 -24.02 2.48 -1.37
C LYS A 297 -23.28 2.55 -0.05
N TYR A 298 -22.01 2.89 -0.11
CA TYR A 298 -21.14 2.99 1.06
C TYR A 298 -20.67 4.42 1.23
N VAL A 299 -20.91 4.98 2.42
CA VAL A 299 -20.54 6.35 2.79
C VAL A 299 -19.56 6.28 3.93
N TRP A 300 -18.42 6.97 3.80
CA TRP A 300 -17.47 7.17 4.89
C TRP A 300 -17.43 8.63 5.26
N SER A 301 -17.31 8.89 6.55
CA SER A 301 -17.06 10.21 7.13
C SER A 301 -15.88 10.09 8.09
N ASP A 302 -15.49 11.21 8.70
CA ASP A 302 -14.53 11.24 9.82
C ASP A 302 -14.99 10.40 11.03
N ALA A 303 -16.27 10.05 11.11
CA ALA A 303 -16.82 9.17 12.14
C ALA A 303 -16.97 7.73 11.63
N GLY A 304 -16.19 6.78 12.18
CA GLY A 304 -16.29 5.36 11.82
C GLY A 304 -17.66 4.75 12.09
N GLU A 305 -18.43 5.31 13.03
CA GLU A 305 -19.81 4.89 13.33
C GLU A 305 -20.72 5.05 12.12
N THR A 306 -20.57 6.13 11.34
CA THR A 306 -21.36 6.35 10.12
C THR A 306 -21.05 5.25 9.10
N ARG A 307 -19.78 4.91 8.93
CA ARG A 307 -19.35 3.84 8.02
C ARG A 307 -19.96 2.49 8.41
N HIS A 308 -19.84 2.09 9.68
CA HIS A 308 -20.37 0.82 10.16
C HIS A 308 -21.90 0.78 10.15
N LYS A 309 -22.57 1.91 10.38
CA LYS A 309 -24.02 2.03 10.20
C LYS A 309 -24.40 1.75 8.73
N THR A 310 -23.71 2.38 7.78
CA THR A 310 -23.99 2.14 6.36
C THR A 310 -23.77 0.68 5.97
N PHE A 311 -22.74 0.00 6.48
CA PHE A 311 -22.54 -1.43 6.18
C PHE A 311 -23.74 -2.32 6.54
N ARG A 312 -24.50 -1.95 7.59
CA ARG A 312 -25.68 -2.66 8.09
C ARG A 312 -26.99 -2.30 7.38
N GLU A 313 -26.97 -1.33 6.47
CA GLU A 313 -28.16 -0.98 5.70
C GLU A 313 -28.64 -2.17 4.85
N PHE A 314 -29.95 -2.29 4.65
CA PHE A 314 -30.62 -3.45 4.07
C PHE A 314 -29.97 -3.99 2.78
N LYS A 315 -29.52 -3.10 1.88
CA LYS A 315 -28.94 -3.49 0.57
C LYS A 315 -27.42 -3.68 0.60
N ASN A 316 -26.78 -3.49 1.73
CA ASN A 316 -25.32 -3.52 1.85
C ASN A 316 -24.82 -4.86 2.37
N TYR A 317 -23.51 -5.10 2.30
CA TYR A 317 -22.95 -6.44 2.50
C TYR A 317 -23.16 -7.04 3.90
N ARG A 318 -23.49 -6.22 4.90
CA ARG A 318 -23.87 -6.66 6.27
C ARG A 318 -25.34 -6.37 6.59
N GLY A 319 -26.12 -5.97 5.59
CA GLY A 319 -27.56 -5.86 5.69
C GLY A 319 -28.21 -7.23 5.89
N GLN A 320 -29.42 -7.21 6.46
CA GLN A 320 -30.22 -8.42 6.71
C GLN A 320 -29.46 -9.52 7.48
N ALA A 321 -28.64 -9.10 8.44
CA ALA A 321 -27.83 -10.00 9.23
C ALA A 321 -28.69 -11.02 10.00
N SER A 322 -28.35 -12.30 9.92
CA SER A 322 -29.07 -13.41 10.56
C SER A 322 -28.10 -14.37 11.21
N TYR A 323 -28.28 -14.60 12.51
CA TYR A 323 -27.45 -15.54 13.29
C TYR A 323 -27.45 -16.94 12.69
N ASN A 324 -28.62 -17.49 12.35
CA ASN A 324 -28.73 -18.86 11.84
C ASN A 324 -28.01 -19.02 10.49
N VAL A 325 -28.12 -18.02 9.61
CA VAL A 325 -27.44 -18.02 8.30
C VAL A 325 -25.93 -17.92 8.51
N TRP A 326 -25.49 -16.99 9.36
CA TRP A 326 -24.09 -16.81 9.70
C TRP A 326 -23.46 -18.07 10.31
N LEU A 327 -24.11 -18.70 11.29
CA LEU A 327 -23.66 -19.95 11.89
C LEU A 327 -23.59 -21.07 10.85
N THR A 328 -24.61 -21.19 9.99
CA THR A 328 -24.60 -22.17 8.89
C THR A 328 -23.41 -21.93 7.96
N ASN A 329 -23.09 -20.68 7.63
CA ASN A 329 -21.95 -20.33 6.80
C ASN A 329 -20.61 -20.64 7.49
N LEU A 330 -20.50 -20.41 8.81
CA LEU A 330 -19.33 -20.78 9.60
C LEU A 330 -19.09 -22.29 9.57
N LEU A 331 -20.13 -23.08 9.86
CA LEU A 331 -20.07 -24.53 9.91
C LEU A 331 -19.81 -25.14 8.53
N LYS A 332 -20.44 -24.60 7.47
CA LYS A 332 -20.21 -25.03 6.08
C LYS A 332 -18.75 -24.87 5.64
N ARG A 333 -18.02 -23.95 6.25
CA ARG A 333 -16.60 -23.71 5.97
C ARG A 333 -15.65 -24.46 6.90
N ASP A 334 -16.16 -25.33 7.77
CA ASP A 334 -15.35 -26.02 8.77
C ASP A 334 -14.53 -25.02 9.62
N THR A 335 -15.14 -23.89 9.99
CA THR A 335 -14.46 -22.85 10.76
C THR A 335 -14.14 -23.38 12.16
N ASP A 336 -12.89 -23.21 12.60
CA ASP A 336 -12.41 -23.68 13.91
C ASP A 336 -12.38 -22.53 14.93
N TYR A 337 -11.99 -21.34 14.48
CA TYR A 337 -11.95 -20.14 15.33
C TYR A 337 -12.64 -18.95 14.68
N LEU A 338 -13.31 -18.17 15.51
CA LEU A 338 -13.86 -16.85 15.18
C LEU A 338 -13.03 -15.78 15.89
N PHE A 339 -12.33 -14.97 15.09
CA PHE A 339 -11.51 -13.86 15.54
C PHE A 339 -12.28 -12.54 15.36
N ILE A 340 -12.69 -11.92 16.45
CA ILE A 340 -13.48 -10.69 16.44
C ILE A 340 -12.64 -9.53 16.95
N TYR A 341 -12.38 -8.54 16.10
CA TYR A 341 -11.93 -7.23 16.55
C TYR A 341 -13.11 -6.33 16.93
N SER A 342 -12.86 -5.37 17.81
CA SER A 342 -13.70 -4.18 17.88
C SER A 342 -13.74 -3.47 16.52
N LEU A 343 -14.82 -2.73 16.28
CA LEU A 343 -15.07 -1.96 15.08
C LEU A 343 -13.94 -0.94 14.86
N HIS A 344 -13.51 -0.81 13.60
CA HIS A 344 -12.42 0.08 13.25
C HIS A 344 -12.87 1.55 13.19
N GLN A 345 -12.06 2.46 13.74
CA GLN A 345 -12.24 3.92 13.67
C GLN A 345 -13.53 4.44 14.35
N THR A 346 -14.12 3.69 15.27
CA THR A 346 -15.14 4.19 16.19
C THR A 346 -14.46 4.96 17.35
N ARG A 347 -15.16 5.94 17.91
CA ARG A 347 -14.69 6.73 19.07
C ARG A 347 -14.61 5.87 20.33
N ASN A 348 -15.58 4.97 20.48
CA ASN A 348 -15.63 4.01 21.57
C ASN A 348 -15.28 2.62 21.06
N ILE A 349 -14.80 1.77 21.96
CA ILE A 349 -14.62 0.35 21.67
C ILE A 349 -16.00 -0.29 21.57
N GLU A 350 -16.38 -0.69 20.37
CA GLU A 350 -17.65 -1.35 20.06
C GLU A 350 -17.34 -2.65 19.31
N PHE A 351 -18.03 -3.75 19.62
CA PHE A 351 -17.87 -5.00 18.89
C PHE A 351 -18.96 -5.15 17.81
N PRO A 352 -18.67 -5.88 16.72
CA PRO A 352 -19.69 -6.23 15.74
C PRO A 352 -20.71 -7.22 16.34
N ILE A 353 -21.90 -7.33 15.73
CA ILE A 353 -23.02 -8.15 16.23
C ILE A 353 -22.67 -9.64 16.44
N GLU A 354 -21.66 -10.14 15.72
CA GLU A 354 -21.13 -11.49 15.86
C GLU A 354 -20.60 -11.78 17.27
N ASP A 355 -20.13 -10.77 18.02
CA ASP A 355 -19.70 -10.95 19.41
C ASP A 355 -20.90 -11.27 20.31
N ASP A 356 -21.98 -10.49 20.22
CA ASP A 356 -23.22 -10.74 20.95
C ASP A 356 -23.81 -12.11 20.61
N TRP A 357 -23.78 -12.48 19.33
CA TRP A 357 -24.21 -13.80 18.86
C TRP A 357 -23.36 -14.93 19.42
N ALA A 358 -22.03 -14.81 19.40
CA ALA A 358 -21.15 -15.84 19.96
C ALA A 358 -21.33 -15.95 21.48
N ALA A 359 -21.38 -14.83 22.20
CA ALA A 359 -21.54 -14.79 23.65
C ALA A 359 -22.88 -15.35 24.13
N SER A 360 -23.96 -15.14 23.37
CA SER A 360 -25.29 -15.67 23.70
C SER A 360 -25.47 -17.16 23.39
N HIS A 361 -24.52 -17.80 22.70
CA HIS A 361 -24.59 -19.20 22.29
C HIS A 361 -23.38 -20.03 22.75
N PRO A 362 -23.17 -20.21 24.07
CA PRO A 362 -22.00 -20.91 24.61
C PRO A 362 -21.93 -22.40 24.25
N LYS A 363 -23.03 -22.99 23.75
CA LYS A 363 -23.03 -24.36 23.20
C LYS A 363 -22.33 -24.46 21.85
N SER A 364 -22.23 -23.35 21.12
CA SER A 364 -21.63 -23.28 19.78
C SER A 364 -20.30 -22.53 19.78
N PHE A 365 -20.05 -21.70 20.80
CA PHE A 365 -18.85 -20.87 20.88
C PHE A 365 -18.24 -20.94 22.28
N ASN A 366 -16.96 -21.25 22.36
CA ASN A 366 -16.18 -21.18 23.59
C ASN A 366 -15.20 -20.01 23.51
N LEU A 367 -15.33 -19.01 24.39
CA LEU A 367 -14.38 -17.90 24.46
C LEU A 367 -13.03 -18.40 24.99
N VAL A 368 -12.00 -18.38 24.14
CA VAL A 368 -10.65 -18.92 24.46
C VAL A 368 -9.61 -17.83 24.70
N TYR A 369 -9.86 -16.62 24.22
CA TYR A 369 -9.02 -15.46 24.50
C TYR A 369 -9.84 -14.18 24.41
N SER A 370 -9.49 -13.21 25.25
CA SER A 370 -10.04 -11.87 25.14
C SER A 370 -9.17 -10.79 25.75
N ASN A 371 -9.25 -9.61 25.17
CA ASN A 371 -8.81 -8.35 25.74
C ASN A 371 -9.82 -7.24 25.38
N ASP A 372 -9.46 -5.98 25.62
CA ASP A 372 -10.36 -4.84 25.41
C ASP A 372 -10.88 -4.71 23.97
N ILE A 373 -10.09 -5.11 22.97
CA ILE A 373 -10.39 -4.83 21.55
C ILE A 373 -10.54 -6.10 20.72
N THR A 374 -10.38 -7.28 21.31
CA THR A 374 -10.36 -8.55 20.60
C THR A 374 -10.98 -9.67 21.43
N ARG A 375 -11.81 -10.49 20.78
CA ARG A 375 -12.38 -11.72 21.31
C ARG A 375 -12.08 -12.86 20.34
N ILE A 376 -11.63 -14.00 20.85
CA ILE A 376 -11.39 -15.19 20.04
C ILE A 376 -12.24 -16.31 20.62
N TYR A 377 -13.13 -16.84 19.78
CA TYR A 377 -13.99 -17.97 20.11
C TYR A 377 -13.52 -19.20 19.35
N LYS A 378 -13.43 -20.34 20.03
CA LYS A 378 -13.37 -21.65 19.39
C LYS A 378 -14.79 -22.11 19.07
N ILE A 379 -15.03 -22.55 17.85
CA ILE A 379 -16.34 -23.05 17.41
C ILE A 379 -16.49 -24.51 17.86
N LEU A 380 -17.61 -24.79 18.53
CA LEU A 380 -17.97 -26.11 19.01
C LEU A 380 -18.94 -26.76 18.02
N ARG A 381 -18.69 -28.03 17.68
CA ARG A 381 -19.50 -28.81 16.72
C ARG A 381 -20.35 -29.83 17.44
#